data_AF-A0AAW5N6T7-F1
#
_entry.id   AF-A0AAW5N6T7-F1
#
_cell.length_a   1.000
_cell.length_b   1.000
_cell.length_c   1.000
_cell.angle_alpha   90.00
_cell.angle_beta   90.00
_cell.angle_gamma   90.00
#
_symmetry.space_group_name_H-M   'P 1'
#
loop_
_entity.id
_entity.type
_entity.pdbx_description
1 polymer ?
#
loop_
_entity_poly.entity_id
_entity_poly.type
_entity_poly.pdbx_seq_one_letter_code
_entity_poly.pdbx_strand_id
1 'polypeptide(L)' 'FGVSSNTEIKGGYQYIEMNGTAEYSVLNDGYQIVQMGGAANQTTLNNGVLHVYGAANDPTIKGGRLIVEKDGITVLA' A
#
# COMPACT_ATOMS: atom_id res chain seq x y z
N PHE A 1 10.22 -1.96 -14.34
CA PHE A 1 9.30 -1.65 -13.23
C PHE A 1 8.12 -0.89 -13.80
N GLY A 2 6.95 -1.01 -13.18
CA GLY A 2 5.72 -0.41 -13.70
C GLY A 2 4.98 0.38 -12.63
N VAL A 3 4.02 1.16 -13.09
CA VAL A 3 3.04 1.84 -12.25
C VAL A 3 1.72 1.13 -12.41
N SER A 4 1.13 0.71 -11.29
CA SER A 4 -0.28 0.30 -11.26
C SER A 4 -1.09 1.45 -10.67
N SER A 5 -2.14 1.88 -11.36
CA SER A 5 -3.05 2.92 -10.86
C SER A 5 -4.46 2.36 -10.64
N ASN A 6 -5.18 2.96 -9.68
CA ASN A 6 -6.61 2.72 -9.45
C ASN A 6 -6.96 1.23 -9.27
N THR A 7 -6.08 0.48 -8.61
CA THR A 7 -6.27 -0.95 -8.38
C THR A 7 -7.21 -1.17 -7.20
N GLU A 8 -8.26 -1.96 -7.41
CA GLU A 8 -9.17 -2.38 -6.35
C GLU A 8 -8.83 -3.81 -5.90
N ILE A 9 -8.50 -3.98 -4.61
CA ILE A 9 -8.07 -5.25 -4.02
C ILE A 9 -9.19 -5.76 -3.10
N LYS A 10 -10.03 -6.67 -3.63
CA LYS A 10 -11.16 -7.30 -2.91
C LYS A 10 -10.77 -8.67 -2.37
N GLY A 11 -9.92 -8.68 -1.33
CA GLY A 11 -9.14 -9.86 -0.96
C GLY A 11 -7.94 -10.10 -1.90
N GLY A 12 -7.11 -11.09 -1.59
CA GLY A 12 -5.85 -11.33 -2.32
C GLY A 12 -4.77 -10.27 -2.01
N TYR A 13 -3.75 -10.20 -2.87
CA TYR A 13 -2.52 -9.45 -2.61
C TYR A 13 -2.08 -8.63 -3.83
N GLN A 14 -1.61 -7.41 -3.57
CA GLN A 14 -0.75 -6.66 -4.48
C GLN A 14 0.64 -6.54 -3.86
N TYR A 15 1.65 -7.03 -4.58
CA TYR A 15 3.05 -6.86 -4.20
C TYR A 15 3.66 -5.73 -5.03
N ILE A 16 4.20 -4.74 -4.33
CA ILE A 16 4.91 -3.62 -4.96
C ILE A 16 6.40 -3.87 -4.73
N GLU A 17 7.03 -4.45 -5.73
CA GLU A 17 8.45 -4.78 -5.73
C GLU A 17 9.34 -3.52 -5.81
N MET A 18 10.64 -3.70 -5.62
CA MET A 18 11.64 -2.65 -5.75
C MET A 18 11.47 -1.86 -7.06
N ASN A 19 11.52 -0.53 -6.96
CA ASN A 19 11.29 0.44 -8.04
C ASN A 19 9.88 0.38 -8.68
N GLY A 20 8.95 -0.38 -8.11
CA GLY A 20 7.54 -0.38 -8.47
C GLY A 20 6.75 0.68 -7.71
N THR A 21 5.68 1.17 -8.33
CA THR A 21 4.77 2.15 -7.71
C THR A 21 3.32 1.71 -7.86
N ALA A 22 2.56 1.76 -6.78
CA ALA A 22 1.10 1.71 -6.83
C ALA A 22 0.50 3.07 -6.48
N GLU A 23 -0.45 3.53 -7.26
CA GLU A 23 -1.15 4.79 -7.04
C GLU A 23 -2.65 4.54 -6.87
N TYR A 24 -3.25 5.21 -5.89
CA TYR A 24 -4.71 5.22 -5.68
C TYR A 24 -5.31 3.82 -5.52
N SER A 25 -4.59 2.91 -4.86
CA SER A 25 -5.10 1.58 -4.60
C SER A 25 -6.18 1.61 -3.52
N VAL A 26 -7.20 0.77 -3.66
CA VAL A 26 -8.29 0.65 -2.69
C VAL A 26 -8.33 -0.77 -2.15
N LEU A 27 -8.17 -0.92 -0.84
CA LEU A 27 -8.17 -2.20 -0.15
C LEU A 27 -9.56 -2.42 0.48
N ASN A 28 -10.26 -3.43 -0.03
CA ASN A 28 -11.55 -3.93 0.44
C ASN A 28 -11.37 -5.39 0.90
N ASP A 29 -10.86 -5.56 2.11
CA ASP A 29 -10.39 -6.81 2.73
C ASP A 29 -9.15 -7.45 2.06
N GLY A 30 -8.47 -6.68 1.22
CA GLY A 30 -7.23 -7.06 0.53
C GLY A 30 -5.93 -6.69 1.27
N TYR A 31 -4.81 -7.16 0.72
CA TYR A 31 -3.47 -6.84 1.20
C TYR A 31 -2.67 -6.09 0.13
N GLN A 32 -2.00 -5.02 0.53
CA GLN A 32 -0.96 -4.36 -0.27
C GLN A 32 0.36 -4.45 0.50
N ILE A 33 1.36 -5.10 -0.10
CA ILE A 33 2.67 -5.32 0.50
C ILE A 33 3.67 -4.48 -0.28
N VAL A 34 4.22 -3.47 0.38
CA VAL A 34 5.20 -2.55 -0.18
C VAL A 34 6.59 -3.05 0.18
N GLN A 35 7.30 -3.67 -0.76
CA GLN A 35 8.67 -4.15 -0.54
C GLN A 35 9.65 -2.99 -0.43
N MET A 36 10.83 -3.26 0.12
CA MET A 36 11.92 -2.28 0.20
C MET A 36 12.22 -1.69 -1.19
N GLY A 37 12.22 -0.36 -1.29
CA GLY A 37 12.40 0.36 -2.56
C GLY A 37 11.15 0.44 -3.45
N GLY A 38 10.03 -0.14 -3.03
CA GLY A 38 8.70 0.07 -3.63
C GLY A 38 7.96 1.23 -2.97
N ALA A 39 6.97 1.79 -3.67
CA ALA A 39 6.14 2.89 -3.17
C ALA A 39 4.64 2.66 -3.38
N ALA A 40 3.84 2.93 -2.35
CA ALA A 40 2.39 3.01 -2.42
C ALA A 40 1.95 4.45 -2.14
N ASN A 41 1.27 5.07 -3.10
CA ASN A 41 0.81 6.44 -3.02
C ASN A 41 -0.72 6.47 -2.93
N GLN A 42 -1.24 7.16 -1.93
CA GLN A 42 -2.66 7.45 -1.75
C GLN A 42 -3.52 6.19 -1.66
N THR A 43 -3.01 5.16 -0.97
CA THR A 43 -3.75 3.93 -0.73
C THR A 43 -4.91 4.18 0.24
N THR A 44 -6.13 3.79 -0.14
CA THR A 44 -7.31 3.83 0.74
C THR A 44 -7.59 2.45 1.31
N LEU A 45 -7.65 2.33 2.64
CA LEU A 45 -8.02 1.11 3.34
C LEU A 45 -9.47 1.24 3.82
N ASN A 46 -10.41 0.56 3.16
CA ASN A 46 -11.80 0.47 3.63
C ASN A 46 -11.99 -0.66 4.65
N ASN A 47 -11.23 -1.74 4.48
CA ASN A 47 -10.86 -2.80 5.41
C ASN A 47 -9.74 -3.57 4.70
N GLY A 48 -8.76 -4.14 5.39
CA GLY A 48 -7.59 -4.74 4.73
C GLY A 48 -6.28 -4.33 5.39
N VAL A 49 -5.16 -4.66 4.75
CA VAL A 49 -3.83 -4.43 5.33
C VAL A 49 -2.88 -3.80 4.32
N LEU A 50 -2.33 -2.65 4.70
CA LEU A 50 -1.17 -2.07 4.06
C LEU A 50 0.06 -2.42 4.89
N HIS A 51 0.95 -3.25 4.36
CA HIS A 51 2.15 -3.73 5.03
C HIS A 51 3.40 -3.15 4.36
N VAL A 52 4.14 -2.32 5.09
CA VAL A 52 5.12 -1.38 4.52
C VAL A 52 6.53 -1.71 4.99
N TYR A 53 7.32 -2.26 4.08
CA TYR A 53 8.79 -2.35 4.16
C TYR A 53 9.47 -1.23 3.35
N GLY A 54 8.79 -0.69 2.33
CA GLY A 54 9.22 0.44 1.51
C GLY A 54 8.58 1.76 1.95
N ALA A 55 7.95 2.48 1.04
CA ALA A 55 7.30 3.76 1.32
C ALA A 55 5.77 3.71 1.11
N ALA A 56 5.02 4.23 2.07
CA ALA A 56 3.60 4.53 1.91
C ALA A 56 3.37 6.05 2.08
N ASN A 57 2.89 6.71 1.03
CA ASN A 57 2.66 8.15 1.02
C ASN A 57 1.16 8.41 1.03
N ASP A 58 0.69 9.15 2.04
CA ASP A 58 -0.68 9.59 2.24
C ASP A 58 -1.73 8.45 2.24
N PRO A 59 -1.52 7.35 2.98
CA PRO A 59 -2.55 6.33 3.10
C PRO A 59 -3.76 6.88 3.88
N THR A 60 -4.96 6.62 3.37
CA THR A 60 -6.22 6.93 4.05
C THR A 60 -6.74 5.66 4.71
N ILE A 61 -6.81 5.63 6.05
CA ILE A 61 -7.27 4.46 6.81
C ILE A 61 -8.70 4.70 7.30
N LYS A 62 -9.68 4.07 6.65
CA LYS A 62 -11.09 4.07 7.10
C LYS A 62 -11.45 2.81 7.90
N GLY A 63 -10.68 1.74 7.70
CA GLY A 63 -10.76 0.48 8.41
C GLY A 63 -9.51 -0.38 8.16
N GLY A 64 -9.37 -1.50 8.86
CA GLY A 64 -8.22 -2.40 8.70
C GLY A 64 -6.95 -1.97 9.44
N ARG A 65 -5.77 -2.26 8.88
CA ARG A 65 -4.46 -2.04 9.53
C ARG A 65 -3.42 -1.47 8.57
N LEU A 66 -2.74 -0.43 9.00
CA LEU A 66 -1.43 -0.03 8.48
C LEU A 66 -0.36 -0.65 9.39
N ILE A 67 0.57 -1.39 8.79
CA ILE A 67 1.70 -2.01 9.50
C ILE A 67 2.97 -1.49 8.85
N VAL A 68 3.81 -0.79 9.63
CA VAL A 68 5.08 -0.23 9.17
C VAL A 68 6.21 -0.97 9.84
N GLU A 69 7.08 -1.59 9.04
CA GLU A 69 8.22 -2.36 9.51
C GLU A 69 9.42 -1.45 9.80
N LYS A 70 10.49 -1.98 10.42
CA LYS A 70 11.64 -1.20 10.95
C LYS A 70 12.20 -0.15 9.97
N ASP A 71 12.23 -0.47 8.68
CA ASP A 71 12.79 0.39 7.62
C ASP A 71 11.72 0.97 6.69
N GLY A 72 10.44 0.67 6.96
CA GLY A 72 9.32 1.24 6.25
C GLY A 72 9.09 2.69 6.66
N ILE A 73 8.66 3.51 5.72
CA ILE A 73 8.30 4.91 5.97
C ILE A 73 6.83 5.09 5.61
N THR A 74 6.10 5.78 6.49
CA THR A 74 4.78 6.31 6.15
C THR A 74 4.75 7.81 6.36
N VAL A 75 4.27 8.53 5.36
CA VAL A 75 3.93 9.95 5.44
C VAL A 75 2.41 10.07 5.45
N LEU A 76 1.86 10.82 6.40
CA LEU A 76 0.42 11.10 6.52
C LEU A 76 0.21 12.60 6.29
N ALA A 77 -0.65 12.95 5.33
CA ALA A 77 -1.14 14.31 5.10
C ALA A 77 -2.56 14.51 5.63
#